data_AF-A0A2K3L586-F1
#
_entry.id   AF-A0A2K3L586-F1
#
_cell.length_a   1.000
_cell.length_b   1.000
_cell.length_c   1.000
_cell.angle_alpha   90.00
_cell.angle_beta   90.00
_cell.angle_gamma   90.00
#
_symmetry.space_group_name_H-M   'P 1'
#
loop_
_entity.id
_entity.type
_entity.pdbx_description
1 polymer ?
#
loop_
_entity_poly.entity_id
_entity_poly.type
_entity_poly.pdbx_seq_one_letter_code
_entity_poly.pdbx_strand_id
1 'polypeptide(L)'
;MAVITRFLLGCLNGTIGPIKAYATEIFREEHQALGLSTVSAAWGTGLIIGPALGGYLAQPAEKYPHIFPKGSFLDKFPYFLPCFVISGVSFVVLIACLWIPETLHNHNGCNADESIDDAVAIENGINKVDKEKTVQKNENLFMNWPLMSSIIVYCVFSLHEIAYQEVFSLWCVSPQSLGGLNFSTNDVGNVLTISGVALVIYQLSLYQYMEKACGPVGLAQIAGIFSIPILQSYPFIAMLSGIALYIVISIASILKNIISVTTITSLFLIQNRAVEQHQRGAANGICMTAISLFKAIGPASGGTILTWSQKRLDATFLP
;
A
#
# COMPACT_ATOMS: atom_id res chain seq x y z
N MET A 1 20.03 -15.80 11.50
CA MET A 1 20.23 -14.39 11.10
C MET A 1 19.07 -13.85 10.25
N ALA A 2 18.79 -14.43 9.07
CA ALA A 2 17.76 -13.91 8.15
C ALA A 2 16.35 -13.74 8.77
N VAL A 3 15.89 -14.71 9.57
CA VAL A 3 14.56 -14.64 10.23
C VAL A 3 14.48 -13.47 11.21
N ILE A 4 15.51 -13.26 12.03
CA ILE A 4 15.57 -12.16 13.01
C ILE A 4 15.57 -10.81 12.29
N THR A 5 16.38 -10.67 11.23
CA THR A 5 16.42 -9.43 10.43
C THR A 5 15.09 -9.15 9.74
N ARG A 6 14.40 -10.18 9.22
CA ARG A 6 13.06 -10.06 8.62
C ARG A 6 12.01 -9.67 9.67
N PHE A 7 12.09 -10.23 10.87
CA PHE A 7 11.22 -9.86 11.97
C PHE A 7 11.41 -8.39 12.37
N LEU A 8 12.65 -7.95 12.58
CA LEU A 8 12.96 -6.55 12.90
C LEU A 8 12.50 -5.58 11.80
N LEU A 9 12.70 -5.95 10.53
CA LEU A 9 12.18 -5.17 9.40
C LEU A 9 10.66 -5.03 9.45
N GLY A 10 9.95 -6.11 9.80
CA GLY A 10 8.50 -6.08 9.98
C GLY A 10 8.05 -5.18 11.13
N CYS A 11 8.71 -5.26 12.29
CA CYS A 11 8.41 -4.43 13.47
C CYS A 11 8.56 -2.93 13.18
N LEU A 12 9.48 -2.55 12.30
CA LEU A 12 9.76 -1.15 11.95
C LEU A 12 8.91 -0.63 10.77
N ASN A 13 8.08 -1.47 10.13
CA ASN A 13 7.33 -1.13 8.91
C ASN A 13 5.93 -0.51 9.17
N GLY A 14 5.76 0.20 10.29
CA GLY A 14 4.46 0.75 10.73
C GLY A 14 4.07 2.11 10.13
N THR A 15 4.79 2.62 9.14
CA THR A 15 4.73 4.04 8.73
C THR A 15 3.52 4.40 7.86
N ILE A 16 2.97 3.44 7.09
CA ILE A 16 1.92 3.70 6.10
C ILE A 16 0.61 4.19 6.73
N GLY A 17 0.23 3.66 7.90
CA GLY A 17 -0.99 4.06 8.61
C GLY A 17 -0.95 5.54 9.01
N PRO A 18 0.06 5.97 9.77
CA PRO A 18 0.26 7.38 10.13
C PRO A 18 0.35 8.32 8.93
N ILE A 19 1.11 7.97 7.88
CA ILE A 19 1.26 8.81 6.68
C ILE A 19 -0.10 9.08 6.01
N LYS A 20 -0.92 8.04 5.86
CA LYS A 20 -2.22 8.19 5.22
C LYS A 20 -3.24 8.90 6.12
N ALA A 21 -3.17 8.71 7.44
CA ALA A 21 -3.98 9.46 8.40
C ALA A 21 -3.64 10.96 8.36
N TYR A 22 -2.35 11.28 8.40
CA TYR A 22 -1.85 12.64 8.26
C TYR A 22 -2.33 13.28 6.95
N ALA A 23 -2.26 12.55 5.84
CA ALA A 23 -2.74 13.00 4.53
C ALA A 23 -4.27 13.21 4.48
N THR A 24 -5.08 12.51 5.27
CA THR A 24 -6.54 12.75 5.32
C THR A 24 -6.93 13.86 6.29
N GLU A 25 -6.04 14.23 7.21
CA GLU A 25 -6.23 15.30 8.19
C GLU A 25 -5.86 16.68 7.63
N ILE A 26 -4.79 16.78 6.82
CA ILE A 26 -4.41 18.05 6.19
C ILE A 26 -5.47 18.53 5.18
N PHE A 27 -6.04 17.59 4.43
CA PHE A 27 -6.95 17.91 3.33
C PHE A 27 -8.40 17.92 3.81
N ARG A 28 -9.18 18.92 3.35
CA ARG A 28 -10.63 18.95 3.51
C ARG A 28 -11.26 17.70 2.90
N GLU A 29 -12.43 17.29 3.38
CA GLU A 29 -13.11 16.05 2.94
C GLU A 29 -13.27 15.94 1.42
N GLU A 30 -13.54 17.06 0.75
CA GLU A 30 -13.64 17.16 -0.72
C GLU A 30 -12.32 16.86 -1.47
N HIS A 31 -11.18 16.99 -0.79
CA HIS A 31 -9.83 16.80 -1.33
C HIS A 31 -9.05 15.68 -0.63
N GLN A 32 -9.67 14.91 0.28
CA GLN A 32 -9.01 13.76 0.92
C GLN A 32 -8.54 12.72 -0.10
N ALA A 33 -9.30 12.54 -1.18
CA ALA A 33 -8.89 11.66 -2.27
C ALA A 33 -7.60 12.14 -2.96
N LEU A 34 -7.38 13.45 -3.09
CA LEU A 34 -6.15 14.05 -3.63
C LEU A 34 -4.96 13.83 -2.67
N GLY A 35 -5.18 13.98 -1.36
CA GLY A 35 -4.15 13.67 -0.35
C GLY A 35 -3.74 12.20 -0.39
N LEU A 36 -4.70 11.29 -0.36
CA LEU A 36 -4.45 9.85 -0.46
C LEU A 36 -3.86 9.44 -1.81
N SER A 37 -4.27 10.09 -2.91
CA SER A 37 -3.69 9.83 -4.22
C SER A 37 -2.23 10.23 -4.28
N THR A 38 -1.84 11.32 -3.61
CA THR A 38 -0.44 11.72 -3.51
C THR A 38 0.40 10.69 -2.75
N VAL A 39 -0.13 10.14 -1.66
CA VAL A 39 0.53 9.05 -0.91
C VAL A 39 0.69 7.79 -1.77
N SER A 40 -0.36 7.39 -2.49
CA SER A 40 -0.31 6.24 -3.42
C SER A 40 0.61 6.50 -4.62
N ALA A 41 0.70 7.74 -5.11
CA ALA A 41 1.63 8.12 -6.18
C ALA A 41 3.09 8.03 -5.70
N ALA A 42 3.39 8.48 -4.47
CA ALA A 42 4.71 8.34 -3.87
C ALA A 42 5.12 6.86 -3.72
N TRP A 43 4.17 5.98 -3.37
CA TRP A 43 4.40 4.53 -3.40
C TRP A 43 4.75 4.03 -4.81
N GLY A 44 4.00 4.47 -5.83
CA GLY A 44 4.30 4.17 -7.23
C GLY A 44 5.70 4.62 -7.67
N THR A 45 6.13 5.81 -7.25
CA THR A 45 7.50 6.29 -7.46
C THR A 45 8.53 5.38 -6.80
N GLY A 46 8.25 4.86 -5.59
CA GLY A 46 9.08 3.86 -4.92
C GLY A 46 9.22 2.56 -5.72
N LEU A 47 8.16 2.11 -6.38
CA LEU A 47 8.20 0.92 -7.26
C LEU A 47 9.02 1.14 -8.53
N ILE A 48 9.25 2.38 -8.95
CA ILE A 48 10.13 2.71 -10.09
C ILE A 48 11.59 2.81 -9.61
N ILE A 49 11.83 3.63 -8.59
CA ILE A 49 13.19 3.94 -8.11
C ILE A 49 13.81 2.75 -7.38
N GLY A 50 13.02 1.97 -6.63
CA GLY A 50 13.49 0.86 -5.81
C GLY A 50 14.18 -0.24 -6.62
N PRO A 51 13.50 -0.88 -7.60
CA PRO A 51 14.11 -1.87 -8.48
C PRO A 51 15.27 -1.31 -9.30
N ALA A 52 15.21 -0.05 -9.74
CA ALA A 52 16.31 0.60 -10.45
C ALA A 52 17.55 0.71 -9.56
N LEU A 53 17.45 1.29 -8.36
CA LEU A 53 18.57 1.39 -7.42
C LEU A 53 19.07 0.01 -6.98
N GLY A 54 18.17 -0.91 -6.66
CA GLY A 54 18.51 -2.27 -6.26
C GLY A 54 19.21 -3.05 -7.37
N GLY A 55 18.77 -2.91 -8.62
CA GLY A 55 19.33 -3.60 -9.78
C GLY A 55 20.65 -2.99 -10.25
N TYR A 56 20.74 -1.67 -10.41
CA TYR A 56 21.97 -1.01 -10.90
C TYR A 56 23.11 -1.05 -9.89
N LEU A 57 22.80 -0.94 -8.59
CA LEU A 57 23.83 -0.93 -7.55
C LEU A 57 24.19 -2.32 -7.02
N ALA A 58 23.39 -3.36 -7.32
CA ALA A 58 23.74 -4.74 -6.97
C ALA A 58 24.93 -5.25 -7.80
N GLN A 59 25.80 -6.02 -7.13
CA GLN A 59 27.00 -6.64 -7.74
C GLN A 59 27.91 -5.63 -8.46
N PRO A 60 28.36 -4.56 -7.77
CA PRO A 60 29.12 -3.48 -8.39
C PRO A 60 30.47 -3.94 -8.97
N ALA A 61 31.11 -4.95 -8.36
CA ALA A 61 32.38 -5.51 -8.83
C ALA A 61 32.25 -6.32 -10.14
N GLU A 62 31.07 -6.88 -10.43
CA GLU A 62 30.80 -7.58 -11.69
C GLU A 62 30.34 -6.61 -12.79
N LYS A 63 29.47 -5.64 -12.45
CA LYS A 63 28.92 -4.68 -13.42
C LYS A 63 29.88 -3.56 -13.79
N TYR A 64 30.73 -3.10 -12.86
CA TYR A 64 31.63 -1.96 -13.06
C TYR A 64 33.08 -2.32 -12.70
N PRO A 65 33.71 -3.27 -13.42
CA PRO A 65 35.06 -3.76 -13.10
C PRO A 65 36.16 -2.69 -13.22
N HIS A 66 35.90 -1.60 -13.95
CA HIS A 66 36.82 -0.45 -14.07
C HIS A 66 36.81 0.46 -12.84
N ILE A 67 35.74 0.45 -12.05
CA ILE A 67 35.55 1.32 -10.87
C ILE A 67 35.76 0.50 -9.59
N PHE A 68 35.36 -0.77 -9.59
CA PHE A 68 35.46 -1.67 -8.45
C PHE A 68 36.28 -2.92 -8.81
N PRO A 69 37.56 -2.99 -8.40
CA PRO A 69 38.40 -4.13 -8.71
C PRO A 69 37.95 -5.40 -7.96
N LYS A 70 38.09 -6.56 -8.62
CA LYS A 70 37.82 -7.88 -8.07
C LYS A 70 38.69 -8.12 -6.82
N GLY A 71 38.08 -8.60 -5.73
CA GLY A 71 38.71 -8.73 -4.41
C GLY A 71 38.47 -7.55 -3.44
N SER A 72 37.76 -6.50 -3.86
CA SER A 72 37.37 -5.39 -2.98
C SER A 72 36.28 -5.77 -1.96
N PHE A 73 36.09 -4.95 -0.92
CA PHE A 73 35.01 -5.15 0.06
C PHE A 73 33.61 -5.31 -0.58
N LEU A 74 33.34 -4.56 -1.66
CA LEU A 74 32.09 -4.61 -2.41
C LEU A 74 31.92 -5.86 -3.29
N ASP A 75 33.00 -6.60 -3.55
CA ASP A 75 32.96 -7.91 -4.18
C ASP A 75 32.55 -8.99 -3.16
N LYS A 76 33.05 -8.86 -1.93
CA LYS A 76 32.67 -9.74 -0.80
C LYS A 76 31.23 -9.48 -0.32
N PHE A 77 30.74 -8.25 -0.42
CA PHE A 77 29.38 -7.85 -0.04
C PHE A 77 28.63 -7.17 -1.19
N PRO A 78 28.10 -7.95 -2.15
CA PRO A 78 27.53 -7.43 -3.41
C PRO A 78 26.27 -6.58 -3.25
N TYR A 79 25.60 -6.66 -2.09
CA TYR A 79 24.37 -5.91 -1.78
C TYR A 79 24.58 -4.77 -0.77
N PHE A 80 25.81 -4.54 -0.30
CA PHE A 80 26.07 -3.49 0.68
C PHE A 80 25.79 -2.08 0.10
N LEU A 81 26.22 -1.85 -1.15
CA LEU A 81 26.08 -0.57 -1.84
C LEU A 81 24.62 -0.09 -1.97
N PRO A 82 23.65 -0.90 -2.49
CA PRO A 82 22.26 -0.48 -2.56
C PRO A 82 21.67 -0.21 -1.15
N CYS A 83 22.00 -1.03 -0.16
CA CYS A 83 21.52 -0.82 1.21
C CYS A 83 22.04 0.50 1.82
N PHE A 84 23.31 0.84 1.59
CA PHE A 84 23.90 2.08 2.08
C PHE A 84 23.24 3.33 1.47
N VAL A 85 23.03 3.32 0.15
CA VAL A 85 22.37 4.43 -0.56
C VAL A 85 20.93 4.61 -0.09
N ILE A 86 20.15 3.52 0.00
CA ILE A 86 18.76 3.58 0.48
C ILE A 86 18.70 4.11 1.91
N SER A 87 19.60 3.65 2.80
CA SER A 87 19.67 4.16 4.18
C SER A 87 19.98 5.65 4.24
N GLY A 88 20.85 6.16 3.36
CA GLY A 88 21.15 7.58 3.27
C GLY A 88 19.92 8.40 2.86
N VAL A 89 19.17 7.92 1.85
CA VAL A 89 17.90 8.55 1.44
C VAL A 89 16.88 8.56 2.59
N SER A 90 16.73 7.43 3.30
CA SER A 90 15.83 7.36 4.46
C SER A 90 16.24 8.31 5.60
N PHE A 91 17.54 8.52 5.81
CA PHE A 91 18.01 9.47 6.82
C PHE A 91 17.68 10.93 6.46
N VAL A 92 17.79 11.30 5.18
CA VAL A 92 17.36 12.62 4.71
C VAL A 92 15.86 12.81 4.91
N VAL A 93 15.04 11.79 4.62
CA VAL A 93 13.59 11.83 4.86
C VAL A 93 13.28 11.98 6.35
N LEU A 94 14.02 11.30 7.23
CA LEU A 94 13.85 11.44 8.68
C LEU A 94 14.09 12.88 9.14
N ILE A 95 15.14 13.54 8.64
CA ILE A 95 15.39 14.97 8.93
C ILE A 95 14.24 15.82 8.40
N ALA A 96 13.76 15.53 7.18
CA ALA A 96 12.66 16.25 6.57
C ALA A 96 11.35 16.16 7.38
N CYS A 97 11.09 15.00 8.00
CA CYS A 97 9.92 14.81 8.85
C CYS A 97 9.89 15.71 10.10
N LEU A 98 11.04 16.21 10.58
CA LEU A 98 11.09 17.12 11.73
C LEU A 98 10.49 18.50 11.44
N TRP A 99 10.35 18.88 10.16
CA TRP A 99 9.72 20.14 9.75
C TRP A 99 8.22 20.02 9.48
N ILE A 100 7.65 18.82 9.54
CA ILE A 100 6.23 18.59 9.27
C ILE A 100 5.40 19.07 10.48
N PRO A 101 4.39 19.93 10.29
CA PRO A 101 3.57 20.42 11.39
C PRO A 101 2.65 19.33 11.93
N GLU A 102 2.49 19.28 13.25
CA GLU A 102 1.55 18.39 13.94
C GLU A 102 0.10 18.77 13.58
N THR A 103 -0.68 17.81 13.05
CA THR A 103 -2.07 18.04 12.63
C THR A 103 -3.09 17.88 13.75
N LEU A 104 -2.71 17.26 14.87
CA LEU A 104 -3.60 17.07 16.01
C LEU A 104 -3.75 18.38 16.79
N HIS A 105 -4.75 19.20 16.44
CA HIS A 105 -5.15 20.33 17.26
C HIS A 105 -5.77 19.84 18.58
N ASN A 106 -5.01 19.90 19.67
CA ASN A 106 -5.55 19.86 21.02
C ASN A 106 -6.45 21.10 21.22
N HIS A 107 -7.77 20.95 21.10
CA HIS A 107 -8.72 21.94 21.62
C HIS A 107 -8.69 21.92 23.16
N ASN A 108 -7.68 22.55 23.75
CA ASN A 108 -7.59 22.70 25.21
C ASN A 108 -7.13 24.11 25.64
N GLY A 109 -7.56 25.17 24.96
CA GLY A 109 -7.13 26.51 25.37
C GLY A 109 -7.79 27.75 24.78
N CYS A 110 -8.90 27.68 24.04
CA CYS A 110 -9.47 28.88 23.40
C CYS A 110 -10.94 29.18 23.74
N ASN A 111 -11.45 28.74 24.90
CA ASN A 111 -12.77 29.17 25.41
C ASN A 111 -12.69 29.95 26.73
N ALA A 112 -11.50 30.41 27.13
CA ALA A 112 -11.34 31.14 28.40
C ALA A 112 -11.72 32.64 28.31
N ASP A 113 -11.61 33.26 27.13
CA ASP A 113 -11.70 34.73 27.03
C ASP A 113 -13.03 35.28 26.48
N GLU A 114 -13.98 34.44 26.06
CA GLU A 114 -15.34 34.88 25.64
C GLU A 114 -16.42 34.63 26.72
N SER A 115 -16.05 34.15 27.91
CA SER A 115 -17.00 33.69 28.93
C SER A 115 -17.44 34.72 29.98
N ILE A 116 -17.02 35.99 29.87
CA ILE A 116 -17.35 37.03 30.86
C ILE A 116 -18.57 37.87 30.48
N ASP A 117 -18.84 38.13 29.20
CA ASP A 117 -19.96 39.01 28.79
C ASP A 117 -21.31 38.28 28.63
N ASP A 118 -21.30 36.96 28.38
CA ASP A 118 -22.54 36.16 28.28
C ASP A 118 -23.01 35.59 29.64
N ALA A 119 -22.22 35.76 30.70
CA ALA A 119 -22.52 35.23 32.04
C ALA A 119 -23.61 36.01 32.80
N VAL A 120 -23.95 37.24 32.37
CA VAL A 120 -24.93 38.10 33.08
C VAL A 120 -26.37 37.91 32.56
N ALA A 121 -26.57 37.30 31.38
CA ALA A 121 -27.89 37.17 30.77
C ALA A 121 -28.63 35.84 31.08
N ILE A 122 -27.96 34.85 31.70
CA ILE A 122 -28.47 33.47 31.84
C ILE A 122 -28.69 33.07 33.31
N GLU A 123 -28.98 34.02 34.21
CA GLU A 123 -29.31 33.69 35.61
C GLU A 123 -30.83 33.52 35.87
N ASN A 124 -31.70 33.93 34.94
CA ASN A 124 -33.17 33.92 35.15
C ASN A 124 -33.93 32.82 34.38
N GLY A 125 -33.43 31.57 34.41
CA GLY A 125 -34.06 30.45 33.69
C GLY A 125 -33.78 29.10 34.31
N ILE A 126 -34.18 28.92 35.57
CA ILE A 126 -34.06 27.66 36.32
C ILE A 126 -34.85 26.53 35.62
N ASN A 127 -34.18 25.37 35.49
CA ASN A 127 -34.66 24.02 35.15
C ASN A 127 -34.59 23.56 33.68
N LYS A 128 -33.44 22.98 33.31
CA LYS A 128 -33.37 21.71 32.55
C LYS A 128 -31.98 21.08 32.69
N VAL A 129 -31.88 20.17 33.66
CA VAL A 129 -31.24 18.84 33.59
C VAL A 129 -29.92 18.73 32.80
N ASP A 130 -28.87 18.31 33.52
CA ASP A 130 -27.59 17.74 33.05
C ASP A 130 -26.50 18.68 32.52
N LYS A 131 -25.96 19.52 33.40
CA LYS A 131 -24.52 19.88 33.34
C LYS A 131 -23.70 18.71 33.92
N GLU A 132 -22.56 18.42 33.28
CA GLU A 132 -21.45 17.55 33.74
C GLU A 132 -21.42 16.06 33.33
N LYS A 133 -21.54 15.74 32.03
CA LYS A 133 -20.91 14.53 31.46
C LYS A 133 -20.19 14.82 30.14
N THR A 134 -19.29 15.79 30.15
CA THR A 134 -18.37 16.06 29.03
C THR A 134 -17.05 15.33 29.27
N VAL A 135 -17.10 13.99 29.35
CA VAL A 135 -15.95 13.13 29.04
C VAL A 135 -16.34 12.47 27.73
N GLN A 136 -15.77 12.95 26.64
CA GLN A 136 -15.99 12.44 25.28
C GLN A 136 -15.81 10.91 25.34
N LYS A 137 -16.91 10.18 25.26
CA LYS A 137 -16.94 8.73 25.40
C LYS A 137 -16.09 8.18 24.27
N ASN A 138 -14.91 7.64 24.57
CA ASN A 138 -14.13 6.85 23.61
C ASN A 138 -15.03 5.71 23.14
N GLU A 139 -15.74 5.90 22.04
CA GLU A 139 -16.52 4.84 21.43
C GLU A 139 -15.55 3.71 21.08
N ASN A 140 -15.91 2.48 21.46
CA ASN A 140 -15.08 1.32 21.18
C ASN A 140 -14.99 1.16 19.66
N LEU A 141 -13.83 1.46 19.07
CA LEU A 141 -13.59 1.33 17.63
C LEU A 141 -13.89 -0.09 17.10
N PHE A 142 -13.67 -1.11 17.93
CA PHE A 142 -14.02 -2.49 17.60
C PHE A 142 -15.52 -2.75 17.45
N MET A 143 -16.36 -1.90 18.03
CA MET A 143 -17.83 -1.98 17.93
C MET A 143 -18.38 -1.12 16.78
N ASN A 144 -17.52 -0.31 16.14
CA ASN A 144 -17.89 0.41 14.92
C ASN A 144 -17.94 -0.58 13.75
N TRP A 145 -19.15 -1.10 13.50
CA TRP A 145 -19.39 -2.11 12.46
C TRP A 145 -18.98 -1.66 11.05
N PRO A 146 -19.30 -0.43 10.58
CA PRO A 146 -18.78 0.09 9.30
C PRO A 146 -17.26 0.04 9.18
N LEU A 147 -16.54 0.46 10.23
CA LEU A 147 -15.07 0.40 10.27
C LEU A 147 -14.58 -1.05 10.18
N MET A 148 -15.06 -1.92 11.07
CA MET A 148 -14.59 -3.30 11.15
C MET A 148 -14.90 -4.11 9.90
N SER A 149 -16.07 -3.90 9.29
CA SER A 149 -16.45 -4.51 8.00
C SER A 149 -15.47 -4.09 6.90
N SER A 150 -15.14 -2.80 6.81
CA SER A 150 -14.17 -2.30 5.83
C SER A 150 -12.76 -2.87 6.07
N ILE A 151 -12.33 -3.02 7.32
CA ILE A 151 -11.05 -3.65 7.68
C ILE A 151 -11.02 -5.11 7.21
N ILE A 152 -12.08 -5.88 7.44
CA ILE A 152 -12.13 -7.29 7.00
C ILE A 152 -12.00 -7.39 5.48
N VAL A 153 -12.74 -6.57 4.73
CA VAL A 153 -12.66 -6.54 3.26
C VAL A 153 -11.25 -6.16 2.80
N TYR A 154 -10.62 -5.17 3.45
CA TYR A 154 -9.24 -4.79 3.14
C TYR A 154 -8.25 -5.92 3.46
N CYS A 155 -8.40 -6.64 4.57
CA CYS A 155 -7.58 -7.81 4.86
C CYS A 155 -7.64 -8.87 3.74
N VAL A 156 -8.83 -9.18 3.24
CA VAL A 156 -9.02 -10.15 2.14
C VAL A 156 -8.35 -9.66 0.86
N PHE A 157 -8.61 -8.42 0.44
CA PHE A 157 -7.99 -7.86 -0.76
C PHE A 157 -6.47 -7.76 -0.61
N SER A 158 -5.98 -7.44 0.58
CA SER A 158 -4.55 -7.33 0.83
C SER A 158 -3.84 -8.68 0.86
N LEU A 159 -4.49 -9.75 1.34
CA LEU A 159 -3.99 -11.12 1.24
C LEU A 159 -3.89 -11.51 -0.23
N HIS A 160 -4.94 -11.26 -1.00
CA HIS A 160 -4.97 -11.53 -2.43
C HIS A 160 -3.88 -10.76 -3.18
N GLU A 161 -3.70 -9.48 -2.86
CA GLU A 161 -2.72 -8.61 -3.49
C GLU A 161 -1.29 -9.12 -3.33
N ILE A 162 -0.90 -9.45 -2.09
CA ILE A 162 0.46 -9.93 -1.82
C ILE A 162 0.68 -11.35 -2.36
N ALA A 163 -0.35 -12.20 -2.35
CA ALA A 163 -0.28 -13.53 -2.95
C ALA A 163 -0.09 -13.43 -4.47
N TYR A 164 -0.82 -12.51 -5.12
CA TYR A 164 -0.60 -12.22 -6.53
C TYR A 164 0.83 -11.73 -6.79
N GLN A 165 1.38 -10.81 -5.99
CA GLN A 165 2.73 -10.28 -6.24
C GLN A 165 3.78 -11.40 -6.21
N GLU A 166 3.68 -12.28 -5.22
CA GLU A 166 4.57 -13.44 -5.08
C GLU A 166 4.39 -14.41 -6.25
N VAL A 167 3.15 -14.81 -6.55
CA VAL A 167 2.85 -15.77 -7.62
C VAL A 167 3.25 -15.22 -8.98
N PHE A 168 2.95 -13.97 -9.28
CA PHE A 168 3.30 -13.32 -10.54
C PHE A 168 4.82 -13.31 -10.76
N SER A 169 5.59 -12.90 -9.74
CA SER A 169 7.06 -12.87 -9.84
C SER A 169 7.64 -14.27 -10.05
N LEU A 170 7.17 -15.27 -9.30
CA LEU A 170 7.64 -16.65 -9.44
C LEU A 170 7.22 -17.27 -10.78
N TRP A 171 6.00 -17.01 -11.23
CA TRP A 171 5.44 -17.54 -12.47
C TRP A 171 6.14 -16.96 -13.70
N CYS A 172 6.44 -15.65 -13.72
CA CYS A 172 7.17 -15.04 -14.83
C CYS A 172 8.57 -15.67 -15.02
N VAL A 173 9.27 -15.96 -13.92
CA VAL A 173 10.63 -16.54 -13.96
C VAL A 173 10.60 -18.07 -14.19
N SER A 174 9.48 -18.73 -13.91
CA SER A 174 9.37 -20.18 -14.04
C SER A 174 9.58 -20.65 -15.49
N PRO A 175 10.18 -21.84 -15.70
CA PRO A 175 10.38 -22.41 -17.03
C PRO A 175 9.05 -22.64 -17.79
N GLN A 176 9.11 -22.57 -19.11
CA GLN A 176 7.96 -22.83 -19.98
C GLN A 176 7.41 -24.25 -19.84
N SER A 177 8.24 -25.23 -19.45
CA SER A 177 7.79 -26.60 -19.17
C SER A 177 6.82 -26.69 -17.98
N LEU A 178 6.83 -25.70 -17.08
CA LEU A 178 5.93 -25.60 -15.93
C LEU A 178 4.80 -24.59 -16.15
N GLY A 179 4.57 -24.15 -17.41
CA GLY A 179 3.58 -23.12 -17.74
C GLY A 179 4.00 -21.69 -17.36
N GLY A 180 5.29 -21.46 -17.04
CA GLY A 180 5.86 -20.14 -16.78
C GLY A 180 6.34 -19.43 -18.05
N LEU A 181 6.78 -18.18 -17.91
CA LEU A 181 7.17 -17.34 -19.07
C LEU A 181 8.66 -17.42 -19.42
N ASN A 182 9.49 -18.03 -18.56
CA ASN A 182 10.96 -18.06 -18.68
C ASN A 182 11.58 -16.66 -18.85
N PHE A 183 11.03 -15.66 -18.17
CA PHE A 183 11.54 -14.29 -18.19
C PHE A 183 12.81 -14.16 -17.35
N SER A 184 13.73 -13.31 -17.80
CA SER A 184 14.85 -12.91 -16.96
C SER A 184 14.38 -11.94 -15.87
N THR A 185 15.17 -11.81 -14.80
CA THR A 185 14.90 -10.83 -13.74
C THR A 185 14.83 -9.40 -14.29
N ASN A 186 15.58 -9.10 -15.35
CA ASN A 186 15.54 -7.79 -16.02
C ASN A 186 14.21 -7.56 -16.73
N ASP A 187 13.66 -8.59 -17.38
CA ASP A 187 12.37 -8.47 -18.09
C ASP A 187 11.22 -8.22 -17.12
N VAL A 188 11.21 -8.94 -15.99
CA VAL A 188 10.25 -8.73 -14.89
C VAL A 188 10.39 -7.30 -14.33
N GLY A 189 11.62 -6.84 -14.10
CA GLY A 189 11.90 -5.49 -13.65
C GLY A 189 11.39 -4.41 -14.63
N ASN A 190 11.54 -4.63 -15.93
CA ASN A 190 11.04 -3.73 -16.97
C ASN A 190 9.51 -3.66 -16.95
N VAL A 191 8.82 -4.81 -16.88
CA VAL A 191 7.35 -4.86 -16.77
C VAL A 191 6.86 -4.11 -15.53
N LEU A 192 7.49 -4.33 -14.37
CA LEU A 192 7.15 -3.62 -13.13
C LEU A 192 7.39 -2.11 -13.24
N THR A 193 8.48 -1.69 -13.89
CA THR A 193 8.81 -0.27 -14.07
C THR A 193 7.77 0.43 -14.96
N ILE A 194 7.39 -0.20 -16.09
CA ILE A 194 6.34 0.31 -16.98
C ILE A 194 5.01 0.42 -16.21
N SER A 195 4.65 -0.62 -15.46
CA SER A 195 3.47 -0.61 -14.58
C SER A 195 3.52 0.49 -13.53
N GLY A 196 4.69 0.76 -12.93
CA GLY A 196 4.89 1.84 -11.96
C GLY A 196 4.67 3.23 -12.55
N VAL A 197 5.17 3.50 -13.76
CA VAL A 197 4.94 4.78 -14.45
C VAL A 197 3.46 4.98 -14.74
N ALA A 198 2.78 3.96 -15.28
CA ALA A 198 1.35 4.01 -15.54
C ALA A 198 0.54 4.24 -14.26
N LEU A 199 0.95 3.61 -13.15
CA LEU A 199 0.32 3.77 -11.84
C LEU A 199 0.40 5.22 -11.34
N VAL A 200 1.57 5.87 -11.46
CA VAL A 200 1.75 7.27 -11.05
C VAL A 200 0.85 8.19 -11.86
N ILE A 201 0.80 8.00 -13.19
CA ILE A 201 -0.07 8.79 -14.07
C ILE A 201 -1.54 8.61 -13.68
N TYR A 202 -1.98 7.36 -13.51
CA TYR A 202 -3.35 7.04 -13.10
C TYR A 202 -3.72 7.69 -11.77
N GLN A 203 -2.84 7.60 -10.77
CA GLN A 203 -3.13 8.07 -9.43
C GLN A 203 -3.20 9.59 -9.34
N LEU A 204 -2.32 10.30 -10.06
CA LEU A 204 -2.30 11.78 -10.06
C LEU A 204 -3.44 12.40 -10.87
N SER A 205 -3.91 11.72 -11.92
CA SER A 205 -4.92 12.26 -12.83
C SER A 205 -6.28 11.57 -12.67
N LEU A 206 -6.38 10.32 -13.10
CA LEU A 206 -7.66 9.63 -13.32
C LEU A 206 -8.37 9.23 -12.02
N TYR A 207 -7.63 8.87 -10.97
CA TYR A 207 -8.21 8.40 -9.71
C TYR A 207 -9.19 9.41 -9.10
N GLN A 208 -8.86 10.71 -9.14
CA GLN A 208 -9.70 11.77 -8.56
C GLN A 208 -11.04 11.92 -9.30
N TYR A 209 -11.02 11.83 -10.62
CA TYR A 209 -12.24 11.89 -11.43
C TYR A 209 -13.12 10.67 -11.17
N MET A 210 -12.50 9.49 -11.07
CA MET A 210 -13.19 8.24 -10.78
C MET A 210 -13.82 8.24 -9.38
N GLU A 211 -13.12 8.77 -8.37
CA GLU A 211 -13.61 8.83 -6.99
C GLU A 211 -14.78 9.79 -6.84
N LYS A 212 -14.72 10.96 -7.50
CA LYS A 212 -15.85 11.90 -7.54
C LYS A 212 -17.07 11.36 -8.29
N ALA A 213 -16.87 10.56 -9.34
CA ALA A 213 -17.96 10.04 -10.16
C ALA A 213 -18.70 8.85 -9.53
N CYS A 214 -17.97 7.90 -8.93
CA CYS A 214 -18.54 6.64 -8.45
C CYS A 214 -18.55 6.50 -6.92
N GLY A 215 -17.89 7.42 -6.20
CA GLY A 215 -17.63 7.29 -4.77
C GLY A 215 -16.65 6.15 -4.45
N PRO A 216 -16.13 6.09 -3.21
CA PRO A 216 -15.15 5.07 -2.84
C PRO A 216 -15.75 3.65 -2.79
N VAL A 217 -17.01 3.51 -2.36
CA VAL A 217 -17.68 2.19 -2.30
C VAL A 217 -17.90 1.63 -3.71
N GLY A 218 -18.45 2.44 -4.62
CA GLY A 218 -18.66 2.05 -6.01
C GLY A 218 -17.34 1.68 -6.71
N LEU A 219 -16.28 2.47 -6.49
CA LEU A 219 -14.97 2.14 -7.03
C LEU A 219 -14.40 0.83 -6.51
N ALA A 220 -14.49 0.55 -5.21
CA ALA A 220 -14.00 -0.69 -4.63
C ALA A 220 -14.76 -1.91 -5.20
N GLN A 221 -16.08 -1.79 -5.42
CA GLN A 221 -16.91 -2.84 -6.02
C GLN A 221 -16.56 -3.07 -7.49
N ILE A 222 -16.49 -1.99 -8.28
CA ILE A 222 -16.14 -2.05 -9.70
C ILE A 222 -14.75 -2.69 -9.86
N ALA A 223 -13.75 -2.19 -9.12
CA ALA A 223 -12.39 -2.71 -9.13
C ALA A 223 -12.35 -4.20 -8.72
N GLY A 224 -13.11 -4.59 -7.69
CA GLY A 224 -13.26 -5.98 -7.28
C GLY A 224 -13.80 -6.88 -8.39
N ILE A 225 -14.85 -6.46 -9.09
CA ILE A 225 -15.47 -7.24 -10.19
C ILE A 225 -14.50 -7.38 -11.36
N PHE A 226 -13.84 -6.28 -11.78
CA PHE A 226 -12.89 -6.31 -12.90
C PHE A 226 -11.59 -7.05 -12.57
N SER A 227 -11.25 -7.24 -11.30
CA SER A 227 -10.06 -8.02 -10.91
C SER A 227 -10.13 -9.49 -11.36
N ILE A 228 -11.32 -10.09 -11.34
CA ILE A 228 -11.54 -11.51 -11.66
C ILE A 228 -11.21 -11.84 -13.12
N PRO A 229 -11.79 -11.18 -14.14
CA PRO A 229 -11.52 -11.50 -15.54
C PRO A 229 -10.06 -11.24 -15.91
N ILE A 230 -9.42 -10.24 -15.29
CA ILE A 230 -8.00 -9.96 -15.52
C ILE A 230 -7.15 -11.11 -15.01
N LEU A 231 -7.39 -11.62 -13.80
CA LEU A 231 -6.64 -12.76 -13.26
C LEU A 231 -6.88 -14.02 -14.09
N GLN A 232 -8.11 -14.25 -14.54
CA GLN A 232 -8.45 -15.36 -15.44
C GLN A 232 -7.77 -15.25 -16.81
N SER A 233 -7.34 -14.06 -17.22
CA SER A 233 -6.63 -13.89 -18.50
C SER A 233 -5.19 -14.42 -18.48
N TYR A 234 -4.52 -14.51 -17.32
CA TYR A 234 -3.09 -14.84 -17.21
C TYR A 234 -2.70 -16.19 -17.84
N PRO A 235 -3.43 -17.28 -17.63
CA PRO A 235 -3.16 -18.55 -18.32
C PRO A 235 -3.21 -18.44 -19.84
N PHE A 236 -4.16 -17.65 -20.38
CA PHE A 236 -4.26 -17.41 -21.83
C PHE A 236 -3.12 -16.53 -22.35
N ILE A 237 -2.66 -15.57 -21.54
CA ILE A 237 -1.49 -14.74 -21.87
C ILE A 237 -0.24 -15.62 -22.02
N ALA A 238 -0.06 -16.63 -21.16
CA ALA A 238 1.06 -17.57 -21.28
C ALA A 238 1.09 -18.39 -22.57
N MET A 239 -0.02 -18.49 -23.30
CA MET A 239 -0.05 -19.16 -24.61
C MET A 239 0.56 -18.29 -25.74
N LEU A 240 0.74 -16.99 -25.50
CA LEU A 240 1.38 -16.09 -26.46
C LEU A 240 2.91 -16.24 -26.39
N SER A 241 3.58 -15.86 -27.48
CA SER A 241 5.05 -15.88 -27.55
C SER A 241 5.61 -14.56 -28.10
N GLY A 242 6.89 -14.32 -27.78
CA GLY A 242 7.65 -13.17 -28.29
C GLY A 242 7.12 -11.81 -27.81
N ILE A 243 7.10 -10.84 -28.71
CA ILE A 243 6.75 -9.44 -28.41
C ILE A 243 5.28 -9.31 -27.98
N ALA A 244 4.38 -10.10 -28.56
CA ALA A 244 2.96 -10.09 -28.22
C ALA A 244 2.74 -10.46 -26.75
N LEU A 245 3.44 -11.49 -26.26
CA LEU A 245 3.42 -11.88 -24.84
C LEU A 245 3.86 -10.70 -23.97
N TYR A 246 5.00 -10.08 -24.29
CA TYR A 246 5.55 -8.97 -23.51
C TYR A 246 4.60 -7.77 -23.42
N ILE A 247 3.96 -7.40 -24.54
CA ILE A 247 2.99 -6.30 -24.59
C ILE A 247 1.75 -6.64 -23.75
N VAL A 248 1.17 -7.82 -23.97
CA VAL A 248 -0.08 -8.20 -23.31
C VAL A 248 0.13 -8.38 -21.80
N ILE A 249 1.25 -8.98 -21.37
CA ILE A 249 1.53 -9.12 -19.95
C ILE A 249 1.79 -7.76 -19.29
N SER A 250 2.41 -6.81 -20.00
CA SER A 250 2.60 -5.45 -19.51
C SER A 250 1.26 -4.74 -19.33
N ILE A 251 0.35 -4.84 -20.30
CA ILE A 251 -1.01 -4.28 -20.20
C ILE A 251 -1.77 -4.91 -19.03
N ALA A 252 -1.73 -6.24 -18.90
CA ALA A 252 -2.40 -6.95 -17.81
C ALA A 252 -1.83 -6.59 -16.43
N SER A 253 -0.50 -6.40 -16.34
CA SER A 253 0.18 -5.95 -15.13
C SER A 253 -0.22 -4.52 -14.77
N ILE A 254 -0.24 -3.60 -15.73
CA ILE A 254 -0.70 -2.21 -15.53
C ILE A 254 -2.13 -2.23 -14.99
N LEU A 255 -3.04 -2.94 -15.67
CA LEU A 255 -4.45 -2.95 -15.32
C LEU A 255 -4.70 -3.56 -13.93
N LYS A 256 -4.01 -4.66 -13.59
CA LYS A 256 -4.06 -5.23 -12.24
C LYS A 256 -3.57 -4.21 -11.20
N ASN A 257 -2.44 -3.56 -11.43
CA ASN A 257 -1.87 -2.61 -10.47
C ASN A 257 -2.80 -1.41 -10.24
N ILE A 258 -3.43 -0.89 -11.31
CA ILE A 258 -4.44 0.17 -11.22
C ILE A 258 -5.64 -0.29 -10.38
N ILE A 259 -6.19 -1.47 -10.65
CA ILE A 259 -7.32 -1.99 -9.87
C ILE A 259 -6.95 -2.18 -8.41
N SER A 260 -5.76 -2.73 -8.15
CA SER A 260 -5.26 -2.96 -6.81
C SER A 260 -5.11 -1.66 -6.01
N VAL A 261 -4.50 -0.62 -6.58
CA VAL A 261 -4.33 0.67 -5.90
C VAL A 261 -5.67 1.36 -5.69
N THR A 262 -6.60 1.25 -6.64
CA THR A 262 -7.94 1.82 -6.53
C THR A 262 -8.72 1.17 -5.40
N THR A 263 -8.72 -0.16 -5.31
CA THR A 263 -9.37 -0.88 -4.21
C THR A 263 -8.75 -0.50 -2.86
N ILE A 264 -7.42 -0.49 -2.75
CA ILE A 264 -6.71 -0.14 -1.52
C ILE A 264 -7.02 1.29 -1.07
N THR A 265 -6.96 2.25 -1.99
CA THR A 265 -7.16 3.67 -1.67
C THR A 265 -8.61 3.94 -1.29
N SER A 266 -9.56 3.32 -2.01
CA SER A 266 -10.99 3.43 -1.72
C SER A 266 -11.39 2.81 -0.38
N LEU A 267 -10.87 1.62 -0.05
CA LEU A 267 -11.12 0.98 1.26
C LEU A 267 -10.55 1.81 2.40
N PHE A 268 -9.35 2.38 2.22
CA PHE A 268 -8.75 3.26 3.21
C PHE A 268 -9.58 4.54 3.41
N LEU A 269 -10.12 5.13 2.33
CA LEU A 269 -10.98 6.31 2.42
C LEU A 269 -12.29 6.00 3.16
N ILE A 270 -12.90 4.84 2.92
CA ILE A 270 -14.10 4.37 3.63
C ILE A 270 -13.83 4.27 5.13
N GLN A 271 -12.68 3.72 5.54
CA GLN A 271 -12.31 3.58 6.96
C GLN A 271 -12.14 4.93 7.65
N ASN A 272 -11.50 5.90 6.99
CA ASN A 272 -11.29 7.23 7.56
C ASN A 272 -12.58 8.06 7.61
N ARG A 273 -13.53 7.83 6.69
CA ARG A 273 -14.86 8.44 6.74
C ARG A 273 -15.77 7.77 7.77
N ALA A 274 -15.50 6.53 8.17
CA ALA A 274 -16.26 5.81 9.19
C ALA A 274 -15.91 6.21 10.63
N VAL A 275 -14.88 7.05 10.83
CA VAL A 275 -14.32 7.38 12.16
C VAL A 275 -14.04 8.88 12.26
N GLU A 276 -14.31 9.45 13.43
CA GLU A 276 -14.00 10.85 13.74
C GLU A 276 -12.48 11.12 13.72
N GLN A 277 -12.10 12.36 13.40
CA GLN A 277 -10.71 12.76 13.21
C GLN A 277 -9.79 12.36 14.39
N HIS A 278 -10.24 12.56 15.63
CA HIS A 278 -9.44 12.25 16.82
C HIS A 278 -9.13 10.76 17.00
N GLN A 279 -9.90 9.85 16.38
CA GLN A 279 -9.69 8.41 16.46
C GLN A 279 -9.13 7.78 15.17
N ARG A 280 -8.94 8.57 14.10
CA ARG A 280 -8.43 8.07 12.80
C ARG A 280 -7.07 7.39 12.96
N GLY A 281 -6.18 7.95 13.78
CA GLY A 281 -4.87 7.33 14.07
C GLY A 281 -5.01 5.93 14.67
N ALA A 282 -5.86 5.77 15.69
CA ALA A 282 -6.10 4.47 16.33
C ALA A 282 -6.80 3.47 15.39
N ALA A 283 -7.81 3.92 14.64
CA ALA A 283 -8.52 3.09 13.66
C ALA A 283 -7.58 2.60 12.54
N ASN A 284 -6.73 3.47 12.01
CA ASN A 284 -5.72 3.10 11.01
C ASN A 284 -4.66 2.17 11.61
N GLY A 285 -4.29 2.33 12.89
CA GLY A 285 -3.41 1.40 13.60
C GLY A 285 -3.98 -0.03 13.69
N ILE A 286 -5.26 -0.16 14.08
CA ILE A 286 -5.97 -1.45 14.11
C ILE A 286 -6.03 -2.06 12.71
N CYS A 287 -6.42 -1.26 11.72
CA CYS A 287 -6.50 -1.67 10.32
C CYS A 287 -5.15 -2.20 9.80
N MET A 288 -4.07 -1.45 9.97
CA MET A 288 -2.74 -1.82 9.50
C MET A 288 -2.21 -3.08 10.20
N THR A 289 -2.52 -3.27 11.48
CA THR A 289 -2.17 -4.48 12.23
C THR A 289 -2.88 -5.71 11.65
N ALA A 290 -4.20 -5.61 11.44
CA ALA A 290 -5.00 -6.68 10.85
C ALA A 290 -4.52 -7.02 9.43
N ILE A 291 -4.29 -6.01 8.59
CA ILE A 291 -3.76 -6.19 7.23
C ILE A 291 -2.40 -6.87 7.24
N SER A 292 -1.49 -6.47 8.15
CA SER A 292 -0.13 -7.02 8.22
C SER A 292 -0.14 -8.51 8.55
N LEU A 293 -1.06 -8.95 9.43
CA LEU A 293 -1.25 -10.37 9.73
C LEU A 293 -1.63 -11.17 8.48
N PHE A 294 -2.57 -10.65 7.69
CA PHE A 294 -2.99 -11.29 6.44
C PHE A 294 -1.88 -11.25 5.38
N LYS A 295 -1.18 -10.12 5.25
CA LYS A 295 -0.04 -10.00 4.34
C LYS A 295 1.08 -10.98 4.65
N ALA A 296 1.32 -11.31 5.92
CA ALA A 296 2.33 -12.28 6.32
C ALA A 296 2.03 -13.70 5.79
N ILE A 297 0.75 -14.07 5.67
CA ILE A 297 0.32 -15.39 5.20
C ILE A 297 0.40 -15.49 3.67
N GLY A 298 0.19 -14.38 2.96
CA GLY A 298 0.00 -14.38 1.52
C GLY A 298 1.15 -14.98 0.69
N PRO A 299 2.42 -14.56 0.86
CA PRO A 299 3.53 -15.15 0.10
C PRO A 299 3.70 -16.66 0.32
N ALA A 300 3.57 -17.13 1.57
CA ALA A 300 3.66 -18.54 1.90
C ALA A 300 2.54 -19.35 1.23
N SER A 301 1.31 -18.82 1.25
CA SER A 301 0.16 -19.45 0.61
C SER A 301 0.29 -19.45 -0.93
N GLY A 302 0.62 -18.31 -1.53
CA GLY A 302 0.78 -18.15 -2.98
C GLY A 302 1.89 -19.02 -3.56
N GLY A 303 3.08 -19.00 -2.96
CA GLY A 303 4.19 -19.85 -3.38
C GLY A 303 3.90 -21.35 -3.26
N THR A 304 3.19 -21.75 -2.20
CA THR A 304 2.77 -23.15 -2.00
C THR A 304 1.75 -23.58 -3.06
N ILE A 305 0.75 -22.74 -3.34
CA ILE A 305 -0.28 -23.01 -4.37
C ILE A 305 0.37 -23.12 -5.75
N LEU A 306 1.28 -22.21 -6.10
CA LEU A 306 2.00 -22.26 -7.37
C LEU A 306 2.84 -23.54 -7.48
N THR A 307 3.61 -23.88 -6.44
CA THR A 307 4.43 -25.10 -6.41
C THR A 307 3.56 -26.36 -6.53
N TRP A 308 2.37 -26.35 -5.94
CA TRP A 308 1.42 -27.46 -6.02
C TRP A 308 0.84 -27.63 -7.42
N SER A 309 0.45 -26.54 -8.08
CA SER A 309 -0.02 -26.54 -9.48
C SER A 309 1.08 -27.02 -10.43
N GLN A 310 2.32 -26.54 -10.29
CA GLN A 310 3.45 -26.97 -11.12
C GLN A 310 3.75 -28.47 -11.03
N LYS A 311 3.40 -29.13 -9.91
CA LYS A 311 3.55 -30.59 -9.75
C LYS A 311 2.40 -31.40 -10.35
N ARG A 312 1.31 -30.74 -10.76
CA ARG A 312 0.03 -31.36 -11.17
C ARG A 312 -0.45 -30.90 -12.54
N LEU A 313 0.47 -30.52 -13.43
CA LEU A 313 0.16 -30.04 -14.78
C LEU A 313 -0.75 -30.99 -15.59
N ASP A 314 -0.61 -32.30 -15.39
CA ASP A 314 -1.39 -33.33 -16.09
C ASP A 314 -2.65 -33.80 -15.31
N ALA A 315 -2.99 -33.17 -14.18
CA ALA A 315 -4.11 -33.58 -13.35
C ALA A 315 -5.44 -33.06 -13.91
N THR A 316 -6.46 -33.92 -13.97
CA THR A 316 -7.81 -33.56 -14.44
C THR A 316 -8.63 -32.71 -13.46
N PHE A 317 -8.17 -32.55 -12.21
CA PHE A 317 -8.84 -31.74 -11.18
C PHE A 317 -7.83 -30.83 -10.48
N LEU A 318 -8.03 -29.51 -10.62
CA LEU A 318 -7.11 -28.44 -10.16
C LEU A 318 -5.65 -28.62 -10.68
N PRO A 319 -5.43 -28.61 -12.01
CA PRO A 319 -4.09 -28.50 -12.59
C PRO A 319 -3.45 -27.12 -12.34
#